data_AF-A0A3P1YD63-F1
#
_entry.id   AF-A0A3P1YD63-F1
#
_cell.length_a   1.000
_cell.length_b   1.000
_cell.length_c   1.000
_cell.angle_alpha   90.00
_cell.angle_beta   90.00
_cell.angle_gamma   90.00
#
_symmetry.space_group_name_H-M   'P 1'
#
loop_
_entity.id
_entity.type
_entity.pdbx_description
1 polymer ?
#
loop_
_entity_poly.entity_id
_entity_poly.type
_entity_poly.pdbx_seq_one_letter_code
_entity_poly.pdbx_strand_id
1 'polypeptide(L)'
;MKELVVVAIGGNSIIKDNASQSIEHQAEAVKAVADTVLEMLASDYDIVLTHGNGPQVGLDLRRAEIAHEREGLPLTPLANCVADTQGGIGYLIQQALNNRLARHGEKKAVTVVTQVEVDKNDPGFAHPTKPIGAFFSDSQRDELQKANPDWCFVEDAGRGYRRVVASPEPKRIVEAPAIKALIQQGFVVIGAGGGGIPVVRTDAGDYQSVDAVIDKDLSTALLAREIHAD
;
A
#
# COMPACT_ATOMS: atom_id res chain seq x y z
N MET A 1 28.38 -4.55 10.66
CA MET A 1 26.92 -4.33 10.74
C MET A 1 26.36 -4.73 9.40
N LYS A 2 25.22 -5.41 9.37
CA LYS A 2 24.51 -5.68 8.12
C LYS A 2 24.03 -4.37 7.53
N GLU A 3 24.05 -4.26 6.20
CA GLU A 3 23.47 -3.10 5.52
C GLU A 3 21.93 -3.19 5.62
N LEU A 4 21.30 -2.07 5.99
CA LEU A 4 19.85 -1.95 6.09
C LEU A 4 19.29 -1.44 4.76
N VAL A 5 18.50 -2.26 4.08
CA VAL A 5 17.87 -1.89 2.80
C VAL A 5 16.36 -1.80 2.92
N VAL A 6 15.77 -0.80 2.25
CA VAL A 6 14.31 -0.66 2.12
C VAL A 6 13.91 -0.99 0.69
N VAL A 7 13.06 -1.99 0.53
CA VAL A 7 12.65 -2.51 -0.78
C VAL A 7 11.17 -2.24 -1.02
N ALA A 8 10.87 -1.49 -2.09
CA ALA A 8 9.49 -1.21 -2.51
C ALA A 8 8.98 -2.28 -3.49
N ILE A 9 7.93 -3.01 -3.09
CA ILE A 9 7.26 -3.97 -3.96
C ILE A 9 6.20 -3.23 -4.80
N GLY A 10 6.33 -3.34 -6.13
CA GLY A 10 5.34 -2.77 -7.05
C GLY A 10 3.95 -3.40 -6.88
N GLY A 11 2.88 -2.59 -6.93
CA GLY A 11 1.51 -3.12 -6.86
C GLY A 11 1.19 -4.11 -8.00
N ASN A 12 1.78 -3.89 -9.18
CA ASN A 12 1.67 -4.80 -10.34
C ASN A 12 2.41 -6.13 -10.14
N SER A 13 3.30 -6.21 -9.14
CA SER A 13 3.95 -7.45 -8.74
C SER A 13 3.01 -8.36 -7.95
N ILE A 14 1.90 -7.83 -7.43
CA ILE A 14 0.92 -8.57 -6.62
C ILE A 14 -0.36 -8.85 -7.43
N ILE A 15 -0.92 -7.83 -8.11
CA ILE A 15 -1.99 -8.01 -9.12
C ILE A 15 -1.44 -7.62 -10.48
N LYS A 16 -1.26 -8.61 -11.36
CA LYS A 16 -0.63 -8.41 -12.68
C LYS A 16 -1.57 -7.79 -13.71
N ASP A 17 -2.84 -8.20 -13.68
CA ASP A 17 -3.88 -7.80 -14.63
C ASP A 17 -5.29 -8.03 -14.05
N ASN A 18 -6.33 -7.66 -14.81
CA ASN A 18 -7.72 -7.85 -14.41
C ASN A 18 -8.14 -9.33 -14.29
N ALA A 19 -7.41 -10.28 -14.90
CA ALA A 19 -7.70 -11.71 -14.79
C ALA A 19 -7.11 -12.32 -13.51
N SER A 20 -6.14 -11.64 -12.89
CA SER A 20 -5.33 -12.14 -11.77
C SER A 20 -5.59 -11.39 -10.45
N GLN A 21 -6.83 -10.98 -10.21
CA GLN A 21 -7.20 -10.15 -9.04
C GLN A 21 -7.51 -10.96 -7.76
N SER A 22 -7.73 -12.27 -7.88
CA SER A 22 -8.17 -13.10 -6.74
C SER A 22 -7.08 -13.21 -5.67
N ILE A 23 -7.49 -13.52 -4.43
CA ILE A 23 -6.54 -13.68 -3.32
C ILE A 23 -5.56 -14.82 -3.59
N GLU A 24 -5.98 -15.88 -4.27
CA GLU A 24 -5.12 -17.01 -4.66
C GLU A 24 -4.02 -16.56 -5.63
N HIS A 25 -4.37 -15.74 -6.63
CA HIS A 25 -3.38 -15.17 -7.56
C HIS A 25 -2.40 -14.26 -6.84
N GLN A 26 -2.88 -13.42 -5.92
CA GLN A 26 -2.03 -12.54 -5.11
C GLN A 26 -1.11 -13.35 -4.19
N ALA A 27 -1.63 -14.41 -3.55
CA ALA A 27 -0.88 -15.34 -2.70
C ALA A 27 0.21 -16.08 -3.48
N GLU A 28 -0.06 -16.45 -4.74
CA GLU A 28 0.95 -17.01 -5.62
C GLU A 28 2.00 -15.97 -6.01
N ALA A 29 1.58 -14.74 -6.33
CA ALA A 29 2.48 -13.68 -6.74
C ALA A 29 3.49 -13.29 -5.64
N VAL A 30 3.07 -13.21 -4.37
CA VAL A 30 3.97 -12.88 -3.24
C VAL A 30 4.98 -13.98 -2.93
N LYS A 31 4.82 -15.21 -3.45
CA LYS A 31 5.83 -16.27 -3.29
C LYS A 31 7.14 -15.89 -3.96
N ALA A 32 7.07 -15.35 -5.17
CA ALA A 32 8.26 -14.89 -5.89
C ALA A 32 8.97 -13.74 -5.16
N VAL A 33 8.20 -12.81 -4.57
CA VAL A 33 8.75 -11.75 -3.71
C VAL A 33 9.48 -12.36 -2.52
N ALA A 34 8.88 -13.34 -1.86
CA ALA A 34 9.50 -14.01 -0.72
C ALA A 34 10.80 -14.74 -1.09
N ASP A 35 10.86 -15.38 -2.26
CA ASP A 35 12.08 -16.03 -2.76
C ASP A 35 13.22 -15.00 -2.96
N THR A 36 12.95 -13.87 -3.60
CA THR A 36 13.94 -12.78 -3.76
C THR A 36 14.41 -12.22 -2.43
N VAL A 37 13.51 -12.02 -1.47
CA VAL A 37 13.86 -11.54 -0.13
C VAL A 37 14.76 -12.55 0.60
N LEU A 38 14.54 -13.85 0.43
CA LEU A 38 15.41 -14.87 1.00
C LEU A 38 16.83 -14.83 0.42
N GLU A 39 16.98 -14.59 -0.88
CA GLU A 39 18.29 -14.42 -1.53
C GLU A 39 19.04 -13.20 -0.97
N MET A 40 18.33 -12.09 -0.72
CA MET A 40 18.90 -10.91 -0.09
C MET A 40 19.30 -11.19 1.37
N LEU A 41 18.47 -11.89 2.15
CA LEU A 41 18.82 -12.27 3.52
C LEU A 41 20.04 -13.18 3.57
N ALA A 42 20.20 -14.10 2.60
CA ALA A 42 21.37 -14.94 2.47
C ALA A 42 22.64 -14.14 2.09
N SER A 43 22.47 -12.95 1.53
CA SER A 43 23.54 -11.98 1.22
C SER A 43 23.84 -11.02 2.37
N ASP A 44 23.37 -11.34 3.58
CA ASP A 44 23.65 -10.62 4.84
C ASP A 44 23.07 -9.20 4.95
N TYR A 45 21.93 -8.92 4.28
CA TYR A 45 21.16 -7.68 4.45
C TYR A 45 20.13 -7.76 5.59
N ASP A 46 19.87 -6.62 6.23
CA ASP A 46 18.65 -6.38 7.01
C ASP A 46 17.63 -5.65 6.12
N ILE A 47 16.38 -6.11 6.11
CA ILE A 47 15.41 -5.74 5.08
C ILE A 47 14.14 -5.20 5.71
N VAL A 48 13.72 -4.02 5.24
CA VAL A 48 12.37 -3.49 5.38
C VAL A 48 11.68 -3.54 4.02
N LEU A 49 10.48 -4.11 4.00
CA LEU A 49 9.64 -4.19 2.81
C LEU A 49 8.53 -3.14 2.89
N THR A 50 8.29 -2.44 1.79
CA THR A 50 7.06 -1.69 1.56
C THR A 50 6.36 -2.28 0.34
N HIS A 51 5.10 -1.91 0.11
CA HIS A 51 4.38 -2.37 -1.08
C HIS A 51 3.39 -1.33 -1.57
N GLY A 52 3.06 -1.36 -2.86
CA GLY A 52 1.89 -0.67 -3.39
C GLY A 52 0.59 -1.39 -3.05
N ASN A 53 -0.54 -0.69 -3.16
CA ASN A 53 -1.87 -1.28 -2.99
C ASN A 53 -2.88 -0.80 -4.06
N GLY A 54 -2.45 -0.09 -5.10
CA GLY A 54 -3.34 0.63 -6.02
C GLY A 54 -4.49 -0.22 -6.57
N PRO A 55 -4.24 -1.42 -7.13
CA PRO A 55 -5.32 -2.32 -7.55
C PRO A 55 -6.21 -2.77 -6.38
N GLN A 56 -5.62 -3.20 -5.26
CA GLN A 56 -6.33 -3.74 -4.09
C GLN A 56 -7.23 -2.70 -3.42
N VAL A 57 -6.71 -1.50 -3.16
CA VAL A 57 -7.45 -0.45 -2.45
C VAL A 57 -8.64 0.04 -3.26
N GLY A 58 -8.52 0.11 -4.58
CA GLY A 58 -9.66 0.45 -5.43
C GLY A 58 -10.68 -0.68 -5.57
N LEU A 59 -10.26 -1.96 -5.48
CA LEU A 59 -11.20 -3.08 -5.39
C LEU A 59 -11.96 -3.05 -4.05
N ASP A 60 -11.28 -2.78 -2.94
CA ASP A 60 -11.91 -2.68 -1.62
C ASP A 60 -12.85 -1.49 -1.52
N LEU A 61 -12.43 -0.31 -2.01
CA LEU A 61 -13.32 0.85 -2.10
C LEU A 61 -14.54 0.54 -2.96
N ARG A 62 -14.36 -0.11 -4.11
CA ARG A 62 -15.49 -0.45 -4.99
C ARG A 62 -16.45 -1.45 -4.36
N ARG A 63 -15.94 -2.42 -3.58
CA ARG A 63 -16.78 -3.35 -2.80
C ARG A 63 -17.60 -2.60 -1.76
N ALA A 64 -16.98 -1.65 -1.04
CA ALA A 64 -17.67 -0.82 -0.05
C ALA A 64 -18.78 0.03 -0.68
N GLU A 65 -18.50 0.67 -1.82
CA GLU A 65 -19.50 1.45 -2.58
C GLU A 65 -20.68 0.58 -3.02
N ILE A 66 -20.42 -0.58 -3.63
CA ILE A 66 -21.48 -1.50 -4.08
C ILE A 66 -22.32 -1.98 -2.90
N ALA A 67 -21.70 -2.34 -1.78
CA ALA A 67 -22.41 -2.79 -0.60
C ALA A 67 -23.27 -1.67 0.02
N HIS A 68 -22.75 -0.44 0.05
CA HIS A 68 -23.51 0.73 0.48
C HIS A 68 -24.74 0.98 -0.42
N GLU A 69 -24.54 0.99 -1.74
CA GLU A 69 -25.60 1.24 -2.73
C GLU A 69 -26.68 0.14 -2.74
N ARG A 70 -26.29 -1.13 -2.60
CA ARG A 70 -27.19 -2.29 -2.76
C ARG A 70 -27.88 -2.68 -1.46
N GLU A 71 -27.18 -2.60 -0.34
CA GLU A 71 -27.63 -3.15 0.96
C GLU A 71 -27.74 -2.09 2.06
N GLY A 72 -27.34 -0.84 1.80
CA GLY A 72 -27.37 0.24 2.79
C GLY A 72 -26.35 0.10 3.92
N LEU A 73 -25.29 -0.71 3.73
CA LEU A 73 -24.21 -0.83 4.70
C LEU A 73 -23.44 0.50 4.85
N PRO A 74 -22.85 0.81 6.01
CA PRO A 74 -21.98 1.97 6.15
C PRO A 74 -20.83 1.95 5.13
N LEU A 75 -20.57 3.09 4.48
CA LEU A 75 -19.46 3.21 3.55
C LEU A 75 -18.13 3.14 4.32
N THR A 76 -17.21 2.30 3.84
CA THR A 76 -15.83 2.28 4.33
C THR A 76 -15.04 3.42 3.67
N PRO A 77 -14.49 4.38 4.44
CA PRO A 77 -13.67 5.45 3.88
C PRO A 77 -12.40 4.93 3.19
N LEU A 78 -11.87 5.69 2.24
CA LEU A 78 -10.67 5.30 1.49
C LEU A 78 -9.47 5.09 2.41
N ALA A 79 -9.29 5.94 3.43
CA ALA A 79 -8.22 5.74 4.42
C ALA A 79 -8.31 4.39 5.14
N ASN A 80 -9.54 3.91 5.43
CA ASN A 80 -9.76 2.60 6.02
C ASN A 80 -9.50 1.48 5.02
N CYS A 81 -9.86 1.64 3.74
CA CYS A 81 -9.45 0.70 2.70
C CYS A 81 -7.92 0.61 2.58
N VAL A 82 -7.19 1.72 2.75
CA VAL A 82 -5.71 1.68 2.83
C VAL A 82 -5.26 0.83 4.03
N ALA A 83 -5.87 1.02 5.21
CA ALA A 83 -5.56 0.21 6.40
C ALA A 83 -5.84 -1.29 6.17
N ASP A 84 -7.00 -1.63 5.61
CA ASP A 84 -7.39 -3.01 5.32
C ASP A 84 -6.41 -3.66 4.34
N THR A 85 -6.00 -2.93 3.29
CA THR A 85 -5.02 -3.44 2.32
C THR A 85 -3.61 -3.58 2.89
N GLN A 86 -3.21 -2.80 3.89
CA GLN A 86 -1.96 -3.07 4.63
C GLN A 86 -2.03 -4.41 5.36
N GLY A 87 -3.14 -4.66 6.06
CA GLY A 87 -3.37 -5.93 6.75
C GLY A 87 -3.42 -7.11 5.79
N GLY A 88 -4.23 -7.01 4.73
CA GLY A 88 -4.43 -8.07 3.75
C GLY A 88 -3.16 -8.41 2.96
N ILE A 89 -2.50 -7.42 2.36
CA ILE A 89 -1.28 -7.65 1.58
C ILE A 89 -0.10 -8.02 2.50
N GLY A 90 0.05 -7.31 3.62
CA GLY A 90 1.10 -7.59 4.60
C GLY A 90 0.98 -9.00 5.16
N TYR A 91 -0.24 -9.48 5.43
CA TYR A 91 -0.50 -10.88 5.79
C TYR A 91 0.01 -11.87 4.73
N LEU A 92 -0.31 -11.65 3.45
CA LEU A 92 0.13 -12.55 2.37
C LEU A 92 1.66 -12.61 2.27
N ILE A 93 2.32 -11.45 2.30
CA ILE A 93 3.79 -11.34 2.27
C ILE A 93 4.40 -12.01 3.51
N GLN A 94 3.89 -11.67 4.70
CA GLN A 94 4.35 -12.22 5.98
C GLN A 94 4.20 -13.74 6.02
N GLN A 95 3.09 -14.28 5.55
CA GLN A 95 2.87 -15.73 5.48
C GLN A 95 3.85 -16.38 4.49
N ALA A 96 4.01 -15.83 3.30
CA ALA A 96 4.92 -16.36 2.28
C ALA A 96 6.38 -16.38 2.76
N LEU A 97 6.83 -15.32 3.45
CA LEU A 97 8.14 -15.23 4.08
C LEU A 97 8.29 -16.21 5.23
N ASN A 98 7.36 -16.22 6.19
CA ASN A 98 7.46 -17.09 7.37
C ASN A 98 7.50 -18.58 7.01
N ASN A 99 6.74 -19.00 6.00
CA ASN A 99 6.76 -20.38 5.51
C ASN A 99 8.13 -20.80 4.95
N ARG A 100 8.89 -19.86 4.41
CA ARG A 100 10.24 -20.09 3.85
C ARG A 100 11.31 -19.94 4.92
N LEU A 101 11.25 -18.86 5.70
CA LEU A 101 12.18 -18.59 6.79
C LEU A 101 12.21 -19.73 7.82
N ALA A 102 11.07 -20.37 8.09
CA ALA A 102 11.00 -21.53 8.99
C ALA A 102 11.92 -22.69 8.57
N ARG A 103 12.32 -22.78 7.29
CA ARG A 103 13.27 -23.78 6.78
C ARG A 103 14.73 -23.39 7.01
N HIS A 104 14.99 -22.13 7.33
CA HIS A 104 16.32 -21.52 7.43
C HIS A 104 16.62 -20.92 8.82
N GLY A 105 15.71 -21.06 9.80
CA GLY A 105 15.92 -20.64 11.18
C GLY A 105 14.69 -19.99 11.82
N GLU A 106 14.92 -19.19 12.87
CA GLU A 106 13.86 -18.58 13.69
C GLU A 106 13.48 -17.16 13.25
N LYS A 107 14.15 -16.55 12.26
CA LYS A 107 13.82 -15.21 11.77
C LYS A 107 12.36 -15.16 11.32
N LYS A 108 11.63 -14.11 11.72
CA LYS A 108 10.21 -13.91 11.38
C LYS A 108 10.00 -12.61 10.63
N ALA A 109 9.01 -12.62 9.75
CA ALA A 109 8.43 -11.44 9.17
C ALA A 109 7.32 -10.88 10.06
N VAL A 110 7.21 -9.55 10.13
CA VAL A 110 6.17 -8.82 10.87
C VAL A 110 5.63 -7.66 10.04
N THR A 111 4.31 -7.55 9.94
CA THR A 111 3.62 -6.43 9.31
C THR A 111 3.26 -5.39 10.35
N VAL A 112 3.62 -4.14 10.09
CA VAL A 112 3.30 -2.99 10.94
C VAL A 112 2.28 -2.14 10.20
N VAL A 113 1.07 -2.03 10.77
CA VAL A 113 0.09 -1.02 10.31
C VAL A 113 0.73 0.35 10.49
N THR A 114 0.80 1.12 9.41
CA THR A 114 1.61 2.34 9.33
C THR A 114 0.77 3.52 8.88
N GLN A 115 0.77 4.57 9.69
CA GLN A 115 0.23 5.88 9.38
C GLN A 115 1.32 6.79 8.82
N VAL A 116 0.93 7.66 7.90
CA VAL A 116 1.84 8.63 7.28
C VAL A 116 1.20 10.01 7.33
N GLU A 117 1.89 10.91 7.99
CA GLU A 117 1.48 12.31 8.14
C GLU A 117 1.62 13.03 6.79
N VAL A 118 0.58 13.77 6.41
CA VAL A 118 0.53 14.60 5.20
C VAL A 118 0.07 16.01 5.56
N ASP A 119 0.32 16.99 4.68
CA ASP A 119 -0.17 18.35 4.86
C ASP A 119 -1.67 18.42 4.52
N LYS A 120 -2.50 18.94 5.42
CA LYS A 120 -3.93 19.14 5.18
C LYS A 120 -4.24 20.08 3.99
N ASN A 121 -3.27 20.92 3.62
CA ASN A 121 -3.38 21.87 2.51
C ASN A 121 -2.60 21.41 1.25
N ASP A 122 -2.19 20.14 1.19
CA ASP A 122 -1.43 19.63 0.05
C ASP A 122 -2.22 19.79 -1.27
N PRO A 123 -1.61 20.34 -2.34
CA PRO A 123 -2.31 20.54 -3.62
C PRO A 123 -2.80 19.23 -4.26
N GLY A 124 -2.24 18.09 -3.88
CA GLY A 124 -2.66 16.75 -4.31
C GLY A 124 -4.09 16.38 -3.90
N PHE A 125 -4.69 17.09 -2.93
CA PHE A 125 -6.13 16.95 -2.64
C PHE A 125 -7.01 17.60 -3.72
N ALA A 126 -6.59 18.75 -4.26
CA ALA A 126 -7.31 19.46 -5.32
C ALA A 126 -7.02 18.87 -6.71
N HIS A 127 -5.90 18.16 -6.87
CA HIS A 127 -5.47 17.56 -8.13
C HIS A 127 -5.20 16.06 -7.97
N PRO A 128 -6.25 15.21 -7.97
CA PRO A 128 -6.13 13.76 -7.90
C PRO A 128 -5.28 13.20 -9.04
N THR A 129 -4.26 12.41 -8.70
CA THR A 129 -3.33 11.81 -9.68
C THR A 129 -3.09 10.32 -9.45
N LYS A 130 -3.45 9.75 -8.29
CA LYS A 130 -3.11 8.36 -7.97
C LYS A 130 -4.13 7.38 -8.54
N PRO A 131 -3.77 6.51 -9.51
CA PRO A 131 -4.72 5.56 -10.06
C PRO A 131 -4.98 4.38 -9.11
N ILE A 132 -6.25 4.07 -8.89
CA ILE A 132 -6.72 2.98 -8.03
C ILE A 132 -7.67 2.03 -8.76
N GLY A 133 -7.74 0.78 -8.30
CA GLY A 133 -8.71 -0.22 -8.77
C GLY A 133 -8.42 -0.77 -10.16
N ALA A 134 -9.47 -1.34 -10.75
CA ALA A 134 -9.44 -2.01 -12.06
C ALA A 134 -9.29 -1.04 -13.23
N PHE A 135 -8.90 -1.59 -14.39
CA PHE A 135 -8.94 -0.87 -15.66
C PHE A 135 -10.34 -0.89 -16.27
N PHE A 136 -10.74 0.24 -16.86
CA PHE A 136 -12.01 0.44 -17.55
C PHE A 136 -11.78 0.74 -19.04
N SER A 137 -12.69 0.27 -19.91
CA SER A 137 -12.76 0.75 -21.30
C SER A 137 -13.27 2.19 -21.36
N ASP A 138 -13.14 2.84 -22.53
CA ASP A 138 -13.75 4.16 -22.76
C ASP A 138 -15.24 4.21 -22.42
N SER A 139 -16.00 3.21 -22.89
CA SER A 139 -17.44 3.13 -22.63
C SER A 139 -17.78 2.98 -21.14
N GLN A 140 -17.05 2.12 -20.42
CA GLN A 140 -17.23 1.92 -18.98
C GLN A 140 -16.87 3.18 -18.19
N ARG A 141 -15.77 3.86 -18.57
CA ARG A 141 -15.38 5.14 -17.97
C ARG A 141 -16.45 6.20 -18.18
N ASP A 142 -17.02 6.32 -19.38
CA ASP A 142 -18.08 7.30 -19.67
C ASP A 142 -19.36 7.03 -18.89
N GLU A 143 -19.75 5.77 -18.71
CA GLU A 143 -20.89 5.38 -17.87
C GLU A 143 -20.64 5.71 -16.40
N LEU A 144 -19.46 5.38 -15.87
CA LEU A 144 -19.09 5.66 -14.49
C LEU A 144 -18.98 7.16 -14.21
N GLN A 145 -18.42 7.94 -15.14
CA GLN A 145 -18.33 9.41 -15.04
C GLN A 145 -19.72 10.06 -15.00
N LYS A 146 -20.68 9.56 -15.80
CA LYS A 146 -22.06 10.05 -15.77
C LYS A 146 -22.75 9.75 -14.45
N ALA A 147 -22.51 8.56 -13.89
CA ALA A 147 -23.06 8.15 -12.60
C ALA A 147 -22.37 8.84 -11.42
N ASN A 148 -21.09 9.20 -11.56
CA ASN A 148 -20.26 9.80 -10.52
C ASN A 148 -19.52 11.03 -11.07
N PRO A 149 -20.19 12.20 -11.15
CA PRO A 149 -19.63 13.41 -11.76
C PRO A 149 -18.30 13.88 -11.14
N ASP A 150 -18.08 13.58 -9.86
CA ASP A 150 -16.88 13.99 -9.11
C ASP A 150 -15.70 13.02 -9.26
N TRP A 151 -15.88 11.88 -9.93
CA TRP A 151 -14.78 10.96 -10.17
C TRP A 151 -13.87 11.51 -11.27
N CYS A 152 -12.56 11.35 -11.07
CA CYS A 152 -11.55 11.66 -12.06
C CYS A 152 -10.95 10.36 -12.59
N PHE A 153 -10.58 10.35 -13.88
CA PHE A 153 -9.96 9.19 -14.52
C PHE A 153 -8.70 9.60 -15.27
N VAL A 154 -7.74 8.68 -15.37
CA VAL A 154 -6.53 8.82 -16.18
C VAL A 154 -6.38 7.60 -17.09
N GLU A 155 -5.89 7.82 -18.30
CA GLU A 155 -5.47 6.74 -19.21
C GLU A 155 -4.12 6.17 -18.74
N ASP A 156 -3.99 4.85 -18.74
CA ASP A 156 -2.82 4.15 -18.22
C ASP A 156 -2.15 3.28 -19.30
N ALA A 157 -1.41 3.96 -20.19
CA ALA A 157 -0.46 3.38 -21.13
C ALA A 157 -1.07 2.30 -22.06
N GLY A 158 -2.23 2.60 -22.63
CA GLY A 158 -2.96 1.72 -23.55
C GLY A 158 -3.73 0.58 -22.89
N ARG A 159 -3.70 0.47 -21.56
CA ARG A 159 -4.40 -0.58 -20.80
C ARG A 159 -5.83 -0.20 -20.41
N GLY A 160 -6.27 1.00 -20.79
CA GLY A 160 -7.56 1.58 -20.44
C GLY A 160 -7.44 2.70 -19.41
N TYR A 161 -8.55 3.00 -18.75
CA TYR A 161 -8.68 4.08 -17.79
C TYR A 161 -8.72 3.56 -16.36
N ARG A 162 -8.21 4.34 -15.41
CA ARG A 162 -8.33 4.07 -13.98
C ARG A 162 -8.84 5.29 -13.26
N ARG A 163 -9.66 5.08 -12.23
CA ARG A 163 -10.10 6.15 -11.32
C ARG A 163 -8.87 6.68 -10.58
N VAL A 164 -8.76 8.00 -10.46
CA VAL A 164 -7.70 8.64 -9.67
C VAL A 164 -8.26 9.25 -8.39
N VAL A 165 -7.43 9.23 -7.34
CA VAL A 165 -7.71 9.82 -6.02
C VAL A 165 -6.58 10.75 -5.59
N ALA A 166 -6.82 11.50 -4.52
CA ALA A 166 -5.84 12.40 -3.93
C ALA A 166 -4.54 11.66 -3.57
N SER A 167 -3.41 12.33 -3.80
CA SER A 167 -2.07 11.76 -3.62
C SER A 167 -1.11 12.78 -2.99
N PRO A 168 -1.35 13.19 -1.74
CA PRO A 168 -0.51 14.18 -1.07
C PRO A 168 0.90 13.65 -0.80
N GLU A 169 1.85 14.55 -0.62
CA GLU A 169 3.22 14.18 -0.30
C GLU A 169 3.36 13.68 1.14
N PRO A 170 4.08 12.56 1.37
CA PRO A 170 4.35 12.09 2.72
C PRO A 170 5.33 13.03 3.45
N LYS A 171 5.00 13.42 4.67
CA LYS A 171 5.83 14.29 5.52
C LYS A 171 6.53 13.54 6.64
N ARG A 172 5.87 12.53 7.24
CA ARG A 172 6.44 11.74 8.33
C ARG A 172 5.84 10.34 8.40
N ILE A 173 6.66 9.32 8.64
CA ILE A 173 6.14 7.99 9.00
C ILE A 173 5.95 7.92 10.52
N VAL A 174 4.71 7.75 10.97
CA VAL A 174 4.41 7.79 12.42
C VAL A 174 5.08 6.62 13.15
N GLU A 175 5.02 5.42 12.58
CA GLU A 175 5.57 4.19 13.16
C GLU A 175 7.04 3.89 12.77
N ALA A 176 7.77 4.82 12.13
CA ALA A 176 9.20 4.62 11.82
C ALA A 176 10.05 4.18 13.02
N PRO A 177 9.89 4.74 14.25
CA PRO A 177 10.62 4.25 15.42
C PRO A 177 10.34 2.78 15.76
N ALA A 178 9.11 2.32 15.60
CA ALA A 178 8.73 0.93 15.84
C ALA A 178 9.31 0.01 14.76
N ILE A 179 9.23 0.40 13.49
CA ILE A 179 9.86 -0.31 12.37
C ILE A 179 11.37 -0.47 12.61
N LYS A 180 12.04 0.62 13.01
CA LYS A 180 13.47 0.62 13.34
C LYS A 180 13.81 -0.32 14.51
N ALA A 181 13.00 -0.32 15.56
CA ALA A 181 13.21 -1.21 16.70
C ALA A 181 13.06 -2.70 16.31
N LEU A 182 12.06 -3.03 15.49
CA LEU A 182 11.82 -4.39 15.04
C LEU A 182 12.93 -4.92 14.14
N ILE A 183 13.43 -4.11 13.20
CA ILE A 183 14.54 -4.52 12.34
C ILE A 183 15.84 -4.74 13.16
N GLN A 184 16.09 -3.90 14.18
CA GLN A 184 17.22 -4.08 15.10
C GLN A 184 17.13 -5.35 15.95
N GLN A 185 15.91 -5.87 16.17
CA GLN A 185 15.68 -7.17 16.81
C GLN A 185 15.76 -8.35 15.82
N GLY A 186 16.10 -8.09 14.56
CA GLY A 186 16.31 -9.10 13.53
C GLY A 186 15.05 -9.54 12.78
N PHE A 187 13.91 -8.87 12.94
CA PHE A 187 12.71 -9.16 12.14
C PHE A 187 12.87 -8.69 10.70
N VAL A 188 12.23 -9.39 9.75
CA VAL A 188 11.95 -8.80 8.43
C VAL A 188 10.69 -7.95 8.58
N VAL A 189 10.80 -6.64 8.44
CA VAL A 189 9.67 -5.75 8.73
C VAL A 189 8.97 -5.38 7.44
N ILE A 190 7.65 -5.52 7.39
CA ILE A 190 6.79 -5.02 6.32
C ILE A 190 6.07 -3.78 6.88
N GLY A 191 6.26 -2.62 6.28
CA GLY A 191 5.68 -1.35 6.75
C GLY A 191 5.32 -0.42 5.60
N ALA A 192 4.66 0.70 5.91
CA ALA A 192 4.22 1.69 4.94
C ALA A 192 3.45 1.10 3.74
N GLY A 193 2.68 0.03 3.97
CA GLY A 193 1.92 -0.63 2.92
C GLY A 193 0.93 0.32 2.25
N GLY A 194 0.86 0.27 0.93
CA GLY A 194 0.07 1.23 0.15
C GLY A 194 0.58 2.68 0.18
N GLY A 195 1.79 2.92 0.69
CA GLY A 195 2.30 4.26 0.98
C GLY A 195 1.97 4.77 2.38
N GLY A 196 1.24 3.98 3.19
CA GLY A 196 0.81 4.38 4.54
C GLY A 196 -0.62 4.92 4.58
N ILE A 197 -1.29 4.77 5.73
CA ILE A 197 -2.61 5.35 5.98
C ILE A 197 -2.43 6.86 6.12
N PRO A 198 -2.99 7.67 5.23
CA PRO A 198 -2.80 9.11 5.27
C PRO A 198 -3.52 9.74 6.47
N VAL A 199 -2.78 10.49 7.27
CA VAL A 199 -3.30 11.22 8.43
C VAL A 199 -2.82 12.66 8.42
N VAL A 200 -3.62 13.57 8.94
CA VAL A 200 -3.22 14.94 9.27
C VAL A 200 -3.08 15.06 10.78
N ARG A 201 -2.09 15.84 11.22
CA ARG A 201 -1.91 16.16 12.63
C ARG A 201 -2.71 17.41 12.97
N THR A 202 -3.56 17.31 13.99
CA THR A 202 -4.38 18.42 14.48
C THR A 202 -3.55 19.36 15.36
N ASP A 203 -4.07 20.56 15.63
CA ASP A 203 -3.42 21.53 16.53
C ASP A 203 -3.29 21.00 17.97
N ALA A 204 -4.18 20.09 18.39
CA ALA A 204 -4.10 19.39 19.67
C ALA A 204 -3.03 18.28 19.69
N GLY A 205 -2.48 17.91 18.53
CA GLY A 205 -1.46 16.87 18.37
C GLY A 205 -2.00 15.49 18.03
N ASP A 206 -3.32 15.32 17.96
CA ASP A 206 -4.00 14.08 17.55
C ASP A 206 -3.88 13.84 16.04
N TYR A 207 -4.04 12.59 15.62
CA TYR A 207 -4.09 12.19 14.21
C TYR A 207 -5.53 11.99 13.73
N GLN A 208 -5.85 12.52 12.55
CA GLN A 208 -7.12 12.31 11.87
C GLN A 208 -6.86 11.78 10.46
N SER A 209 -7.56 10.72 10.07
CA SER A 209 -7.45 10.17 8.72
C SER A 209 -8.04 11.11 7.67
N VAL A 210 -7.47 11.08 6.46
CA VAL A 210 -7.94 11.83 5.29
C VAL A 210 -8.03 10.90 4.10
N ASP A 211 -9.03 11.05 3.25
CA ASP A 211 -9.23 10.13 2.12
C ASP A 211 -8.25 10.43 0.98
N ALA A 212 -7.16 9.65 0.95
CA ALA A 212 -6.12 9.72 -0.07
C ALA A 212 -5.39 8.37 -0.21
N VAL A 213 -4.56 8.25 -1.25
CA VAL A 213 -3.58 7.16 -1.37
C VAL A 213 -2.23 7.78 -1.68
N ILE A 214 -1.29 7.62 -0.76
CA ILE A 214 0.04 8.22 -0.88
C ILE A 214 0.87 7.45 -1.91
N ASP A 215 1.78 8.14 -2.60
CA ASP A 215 2.73 7.45 -3.44
C ASP A 215 3.71 6.59 -2.63
N LYS A 216 3.65 5.27 -2.85
CA LYS A 216 4.45 4.32 -2.08
C LYS A 216 5.97 4.51 -2.27
N ASP A 217 6.43 5.01 -3.42
CA ASP A 217 7.86 5.18 -3.71
C ASP A 217 8.39 6.38 -2.91
N LEU A 218 7.59 7.46 -2.81
CA LEU A 218 7.87 8.60 -1.94
C LEU A 218 7.88 8.20 -0.44
N SER A 219 6.89 7.43 0.01
CA SER A 219 6.85 6.95 1.40
C SER A 219 7.98 5.97 1.71
N THR A 220 8.39 5.14 0.75
CA THR A 220 9.55 4.24 0.89
C THR A 220 10.83 5.04 1.04
N ALA A 221 11.04 6.03 0.19
CA ALA A 221 12.21 6.91 0.27
C ALA A 221 12.23 7.70 1.59
N LEU A 222 11.07 8.17 2.06
CA LEU A 222 10.95 8.81 3.37
C LEU A 222 11.29 7.85 4.51
N LEU A 223 10.72 6.64 4.51
CA LEU A 223 10.98 5.63 5.52
C LEU A 223 12.47 5.29 5.59
N ALA A 224 13.12 5.06 4.43
CA ALA A 224 14.54 4.78 4.35
C ALA A 224 15.39 5.87 5.02
N ARG A 225 15.07 7.15 4.77
CA ARG A 225 15.74 8.28 5.43
C ARG A 225 15.50 8.31 6.93
N GLU A 226 14.26 8.10 7.38
CA GLU A 226 13.89 8.18 8.81
C GLU A 226 14.48 7.04 9.66
N ILE A 227 14.66 5.85 9.07
CA ILE A 227 15.29 4.72 9.77
C ILE A 227 16.80 4.67 9.59
N HIS A 228 17.37 5.55 8.75
CA HIS A 228 18.78 5.56 8.33
C HIS A 228 19.21 4.25 7.67
N ALA A 229 18.45 3.84 6.66
CA ALA A 229 18.86 2.78 5.74
C ALA A 229 20.10 3.21 4.91
N ASP A 230 20.87 2.22 4.47
CA ASP A 230 22.10 2.36 3.68
C ASP A 230 21.82 2.50 2.17
#